data_AF-J9AYD4-F1
#
_entry.id   AF-J9AYD4-F1
#
_cell.length_a   1.000
_cell.length_b   1.000
_cell.length_c   1.000
_cell.angle_alpha   90.00
_cell.angle_beta   90.00
_cell.angle_gamma   90.00
#
_symmetry.space_group_name_H-M   'P 1'
#
loop_
_entity.id
_entity.type
_entity.pdbx_description
1 polymer ?
#
loop_
_entity_poly.entity_id
_entity_poly.type
_entity_poly.pdbx_seq_one_letter_code
_entity_poly.pdbx_strand_id
1 'polypeptide(L)' 'MPKIGTHDGNFHCDEVFAIFLLKSLPEYNNYEVVRSRDKDVLSLCNIVVDVGGEYNHTAMKYDHHQ' A
#
# COMPACT_ATOMS: atom_id res chain seq x y z
N MET A 1 -2.87 2.16 -14.70
CA MET A 1 -1.48 2.15 -14.22
C MET A 1 -1.45 1.39 -12.91
N PRO A 2 -0.37 0.65 -12.61
CA PRO A 2 -0.28 -0.12 -11.37
C PRO A 2 -0.20 0.78 -10.13
N LYS A 3 -0.73 0.30 -9.00
CA LYS A 3 -1.03 1.13 -7.82
C LYS A 3 -0.57 0.49 -6.52
N ILE A 4 -0.09 1.33 -5.60
CA ILE A 4 0.17 1.01 -4.19
C ILE A 4 -0.91 1.73 -3.36
N GLY A 5 -1.73 0.97 -2.65
CA GLY A 5 -2.76 1.49 -1.73
C GLY A 5 -2.21 1.64 -0.32
N THR A 6 -2.57 2.74 0.36
CA THR A 6 -2.31 2.95 1.79
C THR A 6 -3.44 3.79 2.41
N HIS A 7 -3.43 3.99 3.73
CA HIS A 7 -4.47 4.75 4.42
C HIS A 7 -4.52 6.23 4.02
N ASP A 8 -5.70 6.83 4.13
CA ASP A 8 -5.94 8.27 3.95
C ASP A 8 -5.87 9.09 5.26
N GLY A 9 -5.32 8.50 6.32
CA GLY A 9 -5.12 9.16 7.61
C GLY A 9 -3.97 10.18 7.62
N ASN A 10 -3.61 10.57 8.84
CA ASN A 10 -2.44 11.39 9.12
C ASN A 10 -1.16 10.76 8.57
N PHE A 11 -0.11 11.57 8.45
CA PHE A 11 1.22 11.06 8.14
C PHE A 11 1.67 10.11 9.25
N HIS A 12 2.04 8.90 8.88
CA HIS A 12 2.89 8.04 9.68
C HIS A 12 4.23 7.84 8.92
N CYS A 13 5.20 7.23 9.58
CA CYS A 13 6.54 7.05 8.98
C CYS A 13 6.64 5.70 8.26
N ASP A 14 5.93 4.71 8.76
CA ASP A 14 5.87 3.33 8.28
C ASP A 14 5.25 3.22 6.89
N GLU A 15 4.11 3.85 6.60
CA GLU A 15 3.52 3.79 5.26
C GLU A 15 4.42 4.47 4.23
N VAL A 16 5.03 5.61 4.60
CA VAL A 16 5.96 6.32 3.73
C VAL A 16 7.24 5.53 3.50
N PHE A 17 7.79 4.91 4.54
CA PHE A 17 8.99 4.08 4.43
C PHE A 17 8.73 2.82 3.60
N ALA A 18 7.60 2.15 3.78
CA ALA A 18 7.19 1.02 2.96
C ALA A 18 7.07 1.40 1.48
N ILE A 19 6.41 2.53 1.18
CA ILE A 19 6.28 3.04 -0.20
C ILE A 19 7.65 3.40 -0.78
N PHE A 20 8.54 4.03 -0.01
CA PHE A 20 9.89 4.36 -0.46
C PHE A 20 10.70 3.10 -0.83
N LEU A 21 10.67 2.08 0.03
CA LEU A 21 11.36 0.81 -0.24
C LEU A 21 10.82 0.12 -1.50
N LEU A 22 9.50 0.07 -1.67
CA LEU A 22 8.88 -0.48 -2.88
C LEU A 22 9.31 0.30 -4.12
N LYS A 23 9.15 1.63 -4.11
CA LYS A 23 9.47 2.48 -5.28
C LYS A 23 10.98 2.55 -5.58
N SER A 24 11.84 2.14 -4.65
CA SER A 24 13.28 1.98 -4.88
C SER A 24 13.60 0.78 -5.78
N LEU A 25 12.67 -0.16 -5.95
CA LEU A 25 12.81 -1.29 -6.86
C LEU A 25 12.37 -0.89 -8.28
N PRO A 26 13.13 -1.28 -9.33
CA PRO A 26 12.76 -0.98 -10.72
C PRO A 26 11.35 -1.44 -11.11
N GLU A 27 10.88 -2.54 -10.51
CA GLU A 27 9.56 -3.13 -10.75
C GLU A 27 8.40 -2.20 -10.33
N TYR A 28 8.58 -1.45 -9.24
CA TYR A 28 7.49 -0.65 -8.63
C TYR A 28 7.72 0.86 -8.70
N ASN A 29 8.84 1.32 -9.26
CA ASN A 29 9.21 2.74 -9.33
C ASN A 29 8.09 3.62 -9.95
N ASN A 30 7.41 3.12 -10.98
CA ASN A 30 6.35 3.87 -11.67
C ASN A 30 4.93 3.62 -11.12
N TYR A 31 4.78 2.91 -9.99
CA TYR A 31 3.45 2.67 -9.40
C TYR A 31 2.90 3.96 -8.79
N GLU A 32 1.63 4.24 -9.03
CA GLU A 32 0.94 5.38 -8.43
C GLU A 32 0.56 5.08 -6.98
N VAL A 33 0.62 6.09 -6.12
CA VAL A 33 0.19 5.96 -4.71
C VAL A 33 -1.27 6.37 -4.61
N VAL A 34 -2.10 5.49 -4.05
CA VAL A 34 -3.51 5.74 -3.74
C VAL A 34 -3.67 5.75 -2.23
N ARG A 35 -4.24 6.82 -1.69
CA ARG A 35 -4.57 6.95 -0.27
C ARG A 35 -6.08 6.77 -0.08
N SER A 36 -6.50 5.73 0.63
CA SER A 36 -7.90 5.44 0.93
C SER A 36 -8.04 4.40 2.04
N ARG A 37 -9.17 4.41 2.75
CA ARG A 37 -9.62 3.28 3.59
C ARG A 37 -10.80 2.51 2.98
N ASP A 38 -11.26 2.91 1.80
CA ASP A 38 -12.35 2.23 1.10
C ASP A 38 -11.84 0.90 0.52
N LYS A 39 -12.47 -0.20 0.94
CA LYS A 39 -12.11 -1.55 0.50
C LYS A 39 -12.26 -1.73 -1.01
N ASP A 40 -13.24 -1.07 -1.63
CA ASP A 40 -13.46 -1.17 -3.06
C ASP A 40 -12.35 -0.46 -3.82
N VAL A 41 -11.88 0.69 -3.33
CA VAL A 41 -10.71 1.40 -3.89
C VAL A 41 -9.44 0.58 -3.70
N LEU A 42 -9.22 0.02 -2.50
CA LEU A 42 -8.03 -0.79 -2.19
C LEU A 42 -8.01 -2.10 -2.98
N SER A 43 -9.16 -2.67 -3.31
CA SER A 43 -9.26 -3.88 -4.15
C SER A 43 -8.72 -3.68 -5.57
N LEU A 44 -8.63 -2.44 -6.03
CA LEU A 44 -8.07 -2.05 -7.33
C LEU A 44 -6.55 -1.81 -7.28
N CYS A 45 -5.92 -1.93 -6.11
CA CYS A 45 -4.48 -1.74 -5.93
C CYS A 45 -3.73 -3.06 -6.11
N ASN A 46 -2.50 -2.99 -6.63
CA ASN A 46 -1.64 -4.15 -6.84
C ASN A 46 -0.91 -4.56 -5.55
N ILE A 47 -0.61 -3.58 -4.71
CA ILE A 47 0.04 -3.73 -3.41
C ILE A 47 -0.74 -2.88 -2.43
N VAL A 48 -1.00 -3.39 -1.22
CA VAL A 48 -1.63 -2.64 -0.14
C VAL A 48 -0.71 -2.66 1.06
N VAL A 49 -0.40 -1.49 1.62
CA VAL A 49 0.48 -1.32 2.78
C VAL A 49 -0.21 -0.47 3.84
N ASP A 50 -0.04 -0.86 5.09
CA ASP A 50 -0.48 -0.10 6.27
C ASP A 50 -1.98 0.23 6.30
N VAL A 51 -2.80 -0.64 5.67
CA VAL A 51 -4.26 -0.54 5.68
C VAL A 51 -4.90 -1.88 5.29
N GLY A 52 -6.08 -2.18 5.84
CA GLY A 52 -6.91 -3.31 5.44
C GLY A 52 -7.01 -4.46 6.45
N GLY A 53 -6.23 -4.44 7.53
CA GLY A 53 -6.22 -5.42 8.62
C GLY A 53 -5.73 -6.82 8.20
N GLU A 54 -4.96 -6.92 7.12
CA GLU A 54 -4.55 -8.20 6.55
C GLU A 54 -3.06 -8.20 6.19
N TYR A 55 -2.32 -9.20 6.68
CA TYR A 55 -1.01 -9.57 6.15
C TYR A 55 -1.16 -10.82 5.27
N ASN A 56 -0.86 -10.67 3.98
CA ASN A 56 -0.93 -11.73 2.99
C ASN A 56 0.04 -11.45 1.84
N HIS A 57 1.22 -12.08 1.88
CA HIS A 57 2.26 -11.90 0.87
C HIS A 57 1.81 -12.35 -0.54
N THR A 58 1.07 -13.46 -0.64
CA THR A 58 0.56 -13.94 -1.94
C THR A 58 -0.38 -12.93 -2.59
N ALA A 59 -1.16 -12.20 -1.79
CA ALA A 59 -2.04 -11.13 -2.25
C ALA A 59 -1.39 -9.73 -2.23
N MET A 60 -0.10 -9.63 -1.90
CA MET A 60 0.63 -8.36 -1.77
C MET A 60 -0.02 -7.37 -0.79
N LYS A 61 -0.56 -7.87 0.32
CA LYS A 61 -1.14 -7.07 1.41
C LYS A 61 -0.27 -7.11 2.65
N TYR A 62 0.08 -5.95 3.17
CA TYR A 62 1.03 -5.77 4.24
C TYR A 62 0.49 -4.77 5.26
N ASP A 63 -0.51 -5.17 6.04
CA ASP A 63 -0.97 -4.41 7.19
C ASP A 63 -0.51 -5.07 8.50
N HIS A 64 -0.20 -4.25 9.50
CA HIS A 64 0.25 -4.68 10.82
C HIS A 64 -0.76 -4.36 11.94
N HIS A 65 -1.85 -3.67 11.62
CA HIS A 65 -2.95 -3.43 12.56
C HIS A 65 -3.69 -4.75 12.87
N GLN A 66 -4.04 -4.95 14.15
CA GLN A 66 -4.85 -6.08 14.64
C GLN A 66 -6.27 -5.65 14.97
#